data_AF-A0A7Y8IHT1-F1
#
_entry.id   AF-A0A7Y8IHT1-F1
#
_cell.length_a   1.000
_cell.length_b   1.000
_cell.length_c   1.000
_cell.angle_alpha   90.00
_cell.angle_beta   90.00
_cell.angle_gamma   90.00
#
_symmetry.space_group_name_H-M   'P 1'
#
loop_
_entity.id
_entity.type
_entity.pdbx_description
1 polymer ?
#
loop_
_entity_poly.entity_id
_entity_poly.type
_entity_poly.pdbx_seq_one_letter_code
_entity_poly.pdbx_strand_id
1 'polypeptide(L)'
;MDFAICSETDHQLFPSVAYNSSANQYLVVWYDLRSGANFDIYGQLVNANGSTSGGNFLIRNNAVSPHVIANAFCPNYLVAFWVGGNNPYTWTLVGDPCQQEAIPTMNEWGMIISVALAGIGSLYYLRRRHSV
;
A
#
# COMPACT_ATOMS: atom_id res chain seq x y z
N MET A 1 0.72 -28.18 -11.97
CA MET A 1 2.18 -27.97 -11.85
C MET A 1 2.34 -27.13 -10.61
N ASP A 2 3.10 -27.63 -9.66
CA ASP A 2 3.31 -26.95 -8.39
C ASP A 2 4.70 -26.30 -8.47
N PHE A 3 4.79 -25.01 -8.11
CA PHE A 3 6.05 -24.28 -8.10
C PHE A 3 6.34 -23.77 -6.69
N ALA A 4 7.61 -23.80 -6.29
CA ALA A 4 8.02 -23.32 -4.98
C ALA A 4 8.02 -21.78 -4.94
N ILE A 5 7.37 -21.20 -3.93
CA ILE A 5 7.43 -19.76 -3.63
C ILE A 5 8.78 -19.38 -3.01
N CYS A 6 9.35 -20.29 -2.21
CA CYS A 6 10.66 -20.19 -1.60
C CYS A 6 11.32 -21.58 -1.61
N SER A 7 12.63 -21.61 -1.85
CA SER A 7 13.42 -22.85 -1.87
C SER A 7 14.72 -22.73 -1.07
N GLU A 8 14.75 -21.80 -0.12
CA GLU A 8 15.88 -21.62 0.78
C GLU A 8 15.94 -22.75 1.81
N THR A 9 17.10 -22.88 2.43
CA THR A 9 17.30 -23.84 3.52
C THR A 9 16.57 -23.41 4.79
N ASP A 10 16.37 -24.36 5.70
CA ASP A 10 15.73 -24.17 7.00
C ASP A 10 14.20 -23.95 6.92
N HIS A 11 13.57 -23.44 7.98
CA HIS A 11 12.13 -23.39 8.12
C HIS A 11 11.49 -22.15 7.48
N GLN A 12 10.56 -22.38 6.55
CA GLN A 12 9.61 -21.38 6.04
C GLN A 12 8.20 -21.75 6.49
N LEU A 13 7.56 -20.92 7.32
CA LEU A 13 6.31 -21.29 7.99
C LEU A 13 5.28 -20.14 8.01
N PHE A 14 4.03 -20.54 8.26
CA PHE A 14 2.85 -19.68 8.41
C PHE A 14 2.73 -18.59 7.35
N PRO A 15 2.52 -18.98 6.08
CA PRO A 15 2.30 -18.01 5.02
C PRO A 15 0.95 -17.29 5.19
N SER A 16 0.90 -16.04 4.74
CA SER A 16 -0.30 -15.23 4.55
C SER A 16 -0.29 -14.66 3.13
N VAL A 17 -1.46 -14.52 2.51
CA VAL A 17 -1.58 -14.08 1.12
C VAL A 17 -2.69 -13.05 0.96
N ALA A 18 -2.45 -12.05 0.11
CA ALA A 18 -3.48 -11.11 -0.32
C ALA A 18 -3.35 -10.83 -1.81
N TYR A 19 -4.50 -10.70 -2.48
CA TYR A 19 -4.58 -10.31 -3.88
C TYR A 19 -4.88 -8.82 -4.02
N ASN A 20 -4.07 -8.10 -4.79
CA ASN A 20 -4.30 -6.72 -5.17
C ASN A 20 -4.78 -6.64 -6.62
N SER A 21 -6.05 -6.26 -6.80
CA SER A 21 -6.66 -6.10 -8.12
C SER A 21 -6.10 -4.93 -8.92
N SER A 22 -5.59 -3.87 -8.27
CA SER A 22 -5.01 -2.71 -8.97
C SER A 22 -3.65 -3.04 -9.59
N ALA A 23 -2.88 -3.94 -8.96
CA ALA A 23 -1.61 -4.43 -9.46
C ALA A 23 -1.73 -5.74 -10.25
N ASN A 24 -2.89 -6.41 -10.22
CA ASN A 24 -3.12 -7.75 -10.76
C ASN A 24 -2.10 -8.79 -10.23
N GLN A 25 -1.82 -8.71 -8.93
CA GLN A 25 -0.77 -9.47 -8.26
C GLN A 25 -1.21 -9.95 -6.88
N TYR A 26 -0.65 -11.08 -6.45
CA TYR A 26 -0.68 -11.54 -5.08
C TYR A 26 0.61 -11.14 -4.37
N LEU A 27 0.52 -10.81 -3.09
CA LEU A 27 1.66 -10.81 -2.19
C LEU A 27 1.52 -12.00 -1.24
N VAL A 28 2.49 -12.90 -1.28
CA VAL A 28 2.65 -13.98 -0.30
C VAL A 28 3.72 -13.53 0.68
N VAL A 29 3.42 -13.58 1.97
CA VAL A 29 4.37 -13.29 3.06
C VAL A 29 4.47 -14.50 3.98
N TRP A 30 5.64 -14.77 4.52
CA TRP A 30 5.88 -15.84 5.49
C TRP A 30 7.01 -15.41 6.41
N TYR A 31 7.21 -16.11 7.52
CA TYR A 31 8.46 -15.96 8.24
C TYR A 31 9.41 -17.11 7.91
N ASP A 32 10.69 -16.82 7.96
CA ASP A 32 11.75 -17.59 7.35
C ASP A 32 12.97 -17.62 8.26
N LEU A 33 13.52 -18.82 8.49
CA LEU A 33 14.70 -19.04 9.33
C LEU A 33 15.99 -19.19 8.51
N ARG A 34 16.02 -18.84 7.23
CA ARG A 34 17.21 -18.99 6.36
C ARG A 34 18.48 -18.35 6.90
N SER A 35 18.37 -17.37 7.80
CA SER A 35 19.51 -16.70 8.44
C SER A 35 20.06 -17.46 9.66
N GLY A 36 19.36 -18.49 10.15
CA GLY A 36 19.78 -19.39 11.23
C GLY A 36 19.78 -18.79 12.65
N ALA A 37 19.51 -17.50 12.81
CA ALA A 37 19.58 -16.81 14.11
C ALA A 37 18.21 -16.44 14.68
N ASN A 38 17.33 -15.86 13.86
CA ASN A 38 15.97 -15.48 14.22
C ASN A 38 15.08 -15.63 12.98
N PHE A 39 13.77 -15.73 13.19
CA PHE A 39 12.82 -15.65 12.08
C PHE A 39 12.76 -14.22 11.54
N ASP A 40 12.79 -14.12 10.21
CA ASP A 40 12.63 -12.89 9.46
C ASP A 40 11.39 -13.00 8.56
N ILE A 41 10.69 -11.90 8.29
CA ILE A 41 9.55 -11.90 7.38
C ILE A 41 10.03 -11.62 5.97
N TYR A 42 9.73 -12.55 5.08
CA TYR A 42 9.97 -12.43 3.65
C TYR A 42 8.65 -12.33 2.89
N GLY A 43 8.73 -11.76 1.69
CA GLY A 43 7.64 -11.68 0.74
C GLY A 43 8.05 -12.13 -0.65
N GLN A 44 7.05 -12.56 -1.43
CA GLN A 44 7.16 -12.83 -2.86
C GLN A 44 5.90 -12.29 -3.55
N LEU A 45 6.11 -11.51 -4.60
CA LEU A 45 5.02 -11.11 -5.49
C LEU A 45 4.76 -12.22 -6.52
N VAL A 46 3.49 -12.51 -6.77
CA VAL A 46 3.06 -13.49 -7.76
C VAL A 46 2.04 -12.83 -8.68
N ASN A 47 2.27 -12.90 -9.99
CA ASN A 47 1.34 -12.40 -10.99
C ASN A 47 0.02 -13.20 -10.98
N ALA A 48 -1.06 -12.62 -11.46
CA ALA A 48 -2.36 -13.31 -11.54
C ALA A 48 -2.35 -14.63 -12.34
N ASN A 49 -1.37 -14.82 -13.23
CA ASN A 49 -1.16 -16.06 -13.97
C ASN A 49 -0.38 -17.14 -13.18
N GLY A 50 -0.05 -16.89 -11.92
CA GLY A 50 0.72 -17.79 -11.06
C GLY A 50 2.25 -17.70 -11.22
N SER A 51 2.78 -16.89 -12.13
CA SER A 51 4.24 -16.70 -12.24
C SER A 51 4.77 -15.78 -11.14
N THR A 52 5.97 -16.04 -10.62
CA THR A 52 6.64 -15.13 -9.68
C THR A 52 7.04 -13.83 -10.36
N SER A 53 6.76 -12.70 -9.72
CA SER A 53 7.23 -11.38 -10.13
C SER A 53 8.44 -10.99 -9.29
N GLY A 54 9.64 -11.06 -9.87
CA GLY A 54 10.88 -10.85 -9.13
C GLY A 54 11.21 -12.01 -8.16
N GLY A 55 12.18 -11.79 -7.27
CA GLY A 55 12.60 -12.76 -6.26
C GLY A 55 12.00 -12.51 -4.89
N ASN A 56 12.28 -13.41 -3.94
CA ASN A 56 11.92 -13.22 -2.54
C ASN A 56 12.64 -11.98 -2.00
N PHE A 57 11.95 -11.18 -1.18
CA PHE A 57 12.52 -9.98 -0.57
C PHE A 57 12.24 -9.92 0.92
N LEU A 58 13.19 -9.38 1.68
CA LEU A 58 13.04 -9.16 3.11
C LEU A 58 12.06 -8.00 3.35
N ILE A 59 11.02 -8.24 4.14
CA ILE A 59 10.09 -7.22 4.61
C ILE A 59 10.53 -6.71 5.98
N ARG A 60 10.88 -7.63 6.89
CA ARG A 60 11.28 -7.27 8.25
C ARG A 60 12.22 -8.31 8.86
N ASN A 61 13.27 -7.84 9.51
CA ASN A 61 14.15 -8.69 10.32
C ASN A 61 13.59 -8.94 11.73
N ASN A 62 13.89 -10.09 12.30
CA ASN A 62 13.55 -10.48 13.67
C ASN A 62 12.05 -10.29 13.97
N ALA A 63 11.21 -10.91 13.16
CA ALA A 63 9.76 -10.76 13.21
C ALA A 63 9.05 -12.06 12.81
N VAL A 64 7.85 -12.27 13.36
CA VAL A 64 7.02 -13.44 13.11
C VAL A 64 5.54 -13.06 12.96
N SER A 65 4.73 -14.08 12.65
CA SER A 65 3.27 -13.99 12.49
C SER A 65 2.83 -12.89 11.51
N PRO A 66 3.31 -12.90 10.25
CA PRO A 66 2.89 -11.92 9.28
C PRO A 66 1.44 -12.13 8.86
N HIS A 67 0.71 -11.03 8.71
CA HIS A 67 -0.61 -10.98 8.09
C HIS A 67 -0.61 -9.88 7.04
N VAL A 68 -1.07 -10.21 5.84
CA VAL A 68 -1.11 -9.25 4.72
C VAL A 68 -2.55 -8.98 4.28
N ILE A 69 -2.83 -7.71 3.97
CA ILE A 69 -4.02 -7.29 3.24
C ILE A 69 -3.61 -6.39 2.07
N ALA A 70 -4.37 -6.44 0.99
CA ALA A 70 -4.15 -5.62 -0.20
C ALA A 70 -5.06 -4.39 -0.17
N ASN A 71 -4.56 -3.27 -0.67
CA ASN A 71 -5.40 -2.14 -1.02
C ASN A 71 -5.94 -2.33 -2.44
N ALA A 72 -7.26 -2.36 -2.61
CA ALA A 72 -7.86 -2.59 -3.93
C ALA A 72 -7.72 -1.39 -4.88
N PHE A 73 -7.44 -0.18 -4.36
CA PHE A 73 -7.44 1.06 -5.12
C PHE A 73 -6.06 1.44 -5.67
N CYS A 74 -4.99 0.95 -5.03
CA CYS A 74 -3.61 1.34 -5.31
C CYS A 74 -2.68 0.15 -5.14
N PRO A 75 -1.52 0.11 -5.83
CA PRO A 75 -0.65 -1.06 -5.87
C PRO A 75 0.18 -1.23 -4.59
N ASN A 76 -0.46 -1.17 -3.42
CA ASN A 76 0.16 -1.41 -2.13
C ASN A 76 -0.56 -2.47 -1.28
N TYR A 77 0.19 -2.97 -0.31
CA TYR A 77 -0.21 -3.97 0.67
C TYR A 77 0.16 -3.47 2.05
N LEU A 78 -0.69 -3.76 3.04
CA LEU A 78 -0.34 -3.59 4.45
C LEU A 78 0.03 -4.95 5.01
N VAL A 79 1.22 -5.03 5.60
CA VAL A 79 1.73 -6.23 6.26
C VAL A 79 1.88 -5.93 7.74
N ALA A 80 1.08 -6.59 8.59
CA ALA A 80 1.17 -6.52 10.03
C ALA A 80 1.92 -7.74 10.58
N PHE A 81 2.70 -7.55 11.65
CA PHE A 81 3.56 -8.60 12.19
C PHE A 81 4.01 -8.32 13.63
N TRP A 82 4.49 -9.35 14.31
CA TRP A 82 4.99 -9.27 15.68
C TRP A 82 6.52 -9.21 15.72
N VAL A 83 7.09 -8.31 16.53
CA VAL A 83 8.54 -8.01 16.62
C VAL A 83 9.19 -8.33 17.97
N GLY A 84 8.46 -8.97 18.88
CA GLY A 84 8.99 -9.38 20.18
C GLY A 84 9.20 -8.26 21.22
N GLY A 85 9.43 -8.67 22.47
CA GLY A 85 9.70 -7.76 23.59
C GLY A 85 8.47 -6.99 24.10
N ASN A 86 8.68 -5.74 24.54
CA ASN A 86 7.65 -4.86 25.10
C ASN A 86 6.85 -4.09 24.03
N ASN A 87 7.06 -4.37 22.73
CA ASN A 87 6.43 -3.63 21.63
C ASN A 87 5.49 -4.57 20.83
N PRO A 88 4.20 -4.24 20.68
CA PRO A 88 3.17 -5.13 20.14
C PRO A 88 3.23 -5.22 18.60
N TYR A 89 2.27 -5.95 18.02
CA TYR A 89 2.04 -6.03 16.57
C TYR A 89 2.25 -4.65 15.90
N THR A 90 3.18 -4.61 14.95
CA THR A 90 3.51 -3.45 14.13
C THR A 90 3.16 -3.74 12.68
N TRP A 91 3.32 -2.76 11.80
CA TRP A 91 2.95 -2.90 10.39
C TRP A 91 3.88 -2.11 9.48
N THR A 92 3.93 -2.50 8.21
CA THR A 92 4.61 -1.77 7.15
C THR A 92 3.78 -1.80 5.86
N LEU A 93 4.05 -0.86 4.96
CA LEU A 93 3.50 -0.87 3.60
C LEU A 93 4.51 -1.49 2.64
N VAL A 94 4.01 -2.33 1.73
CA VAL A 94 4.76 -2.87 0.60
C VAL A 94 4.12 -2.34 -0.68
N GLY A 95 4.91 -1.72 -1.56
CA GLY A 95 4.42 -1.07 -2.79
C GLY A 95 4.07 0.41 -2.59
N ASP A 96 3.70 1.06 -3.69
CA ASP A 96 3.48 2.50 -3.70
C ASP A 96 2.10 2.86 -3.12
N PRO A 97 2.04 3.67 -2.05
CA PRO A 97 0.77 4.10 -1.50
C PRO A 97 0.01 4.92 -2.54
N CYS A 98 -1.32 4.98 -2.37
CA CYS A 98 -2.14 5.90 -3.14
C CYS A 98 -1.51 7.29 -3.11
N GLN A 99 -1.28 7.85 -4.30
CA GLN A 99 -1.00 9.27 -4.40
C GLN A 99 -2.27 9.96 -3.92
N GLN A 100 -2.29 10.40 -2.66
CA GLN A 100 -3.29 11.36 -2.24
C GLN A 100 -2.94 12.60 -3.03
N GLU A 101 -3.70 12.90 -4.10
CA GLU A 101 -3.67 14.24 -4.64
C GLU A 101 -3.98 15.13 -3.44
N ALA A 102 -2.97 15.88 -2.99
CA ALA A 102 -3.20 16.89 -1.99
C ALA A 102 -4.36 17.69 -2.58
N ILE A 103 -5.53 17.67 -1.94
CA ILE A 103 -6.51 18.73 -2.16
C ILE A 103 -5.65 19.97 -2.04
N PRO A 104 -5.41 20.75 -3.11
CA PRO A 104 -4.48 21.85 -3.05
C PRO A 104 -4.95 22.64 -1.85
N THR A 105 -4.11 22.69 -0.80
CA THR A 105 -4.52 23.37 0.42
C THR A 105 -4.81 24.77 -0.06
N MET A 106 -6.09 25.14 -0.06
CA MET A 106 -6.51 26.39 -0.63
C MET A 106 -5.92 27.42 0.31
N ASN A 107 -4.70 27.89 0.00
CA ASN A 107 -4.02 28.87 0.82
C ASN A 107 -4.90 30.12 0.86
N GLU A 108 -4.68 31.00 1.82
CA GLU A 108 -5.53 32.18 2.02
C GLU A 108 -5.77 32.94 0.70
N TRP A 109 -4.73 33.01 -0.15
CA TRP A 109 -4.81 33.58 -1.49
C TRP A 109 -5.70 32.79 -2.47
N GLY A 110 -5.61 31.46 -2.49
CA GLY A 110 -6.48 30.58 -3.28
C GLY A 110 -7.94 30.67 -2.85
N MET A 111 -8.20 30.89 -1.56
CA MET A 111 -9.56 31.12 -1.05
C MET A 111 -10.10 32.47 -1.53
N ILE A 112 -9.30 33.52 -1.39
CA ILE A 112 -9.67 34.88 -1.82
C ILE A 112 -10.00 34.91 -3.31
N ILE A 113 -9.15 34.30 -4.15
CA ILE A 113 -9.36 34.24 -5.61
C ILE A 113 -10.68 33.53 -5.94
N SER A 114 -10.96 32.39 -5.29
CA SER A 114 -12.17 31.61 -5.54
C SER A 114 -13.45 32.37 -5.16
N VAL A 115 -13.46 33.04 -4.01
CA VAL A 115 -14.58 33.87 -3.56
C VAL A 115 -14.77 35.08 -4.47
N ALA A 116 -13.69 35.74 -4.89
CA ALA A 116 -13.75 36.90 -5.79
C ALA A 116 -14.32 36.53 -7.16
N LEU A 117 -13.87 35.42 -7.76
CA LEU A 117 -14.38 34.94 -9.05
C LEU A 117 -15.86 34.57 -8.98
N ALA A 118 -16.30 33.90 -7.91
CA ALA A 118 -17.70 33.58 -7.70
C ALA A 118 -18.57 34.85 -7.52
N GLY A 119 -18.07 35.85 -6.79
CA GLY A 119 -18.74 37.14 -6.62
C GLY A 119 -18.85 37.94 -7.93
N ILE A 120 -17.76 38.02 -8.71
CA ILE A 120 -17.75 38.68 -10.02
C ILE A 120 -18.69 37.95 -10.99
N GLY A 121 -18.68 36.62 -11.01
CA GLY A 121 -19.60 35.81 -11.83
C GLY A 121 -21.07 36.06 -11.47
N SER A 122 -21.37 36.16 -10.18
CA SER A 122 -22.72 36.48 -9.68
C SER A 122 -23.17 37.89 -10.08
N LEU A 123 -22.28 38.89 -9.94
CA LEU A 123 -22.55 40.27 -10.36
C LEU A 123 -22.72 40.39 -11.87
N TYR A 124 -21.89 39.69 -12.65
CA TYR A 124 -22.03 39.60 -14.10
C TYR A 124 -23.39 39.03 -14.50
N TYR A 125 -23.80 37.94 -13.86
CA TYR A 125 -25.10 37.30 -14.11
C TYR A 125 -26.27 38.23 -13.77
N LEU A 126 -26.23 38.89 -12.61
CA LEU A 126 -27.25 39.85 -12.19
C LEU A 126 -27.33 41.06 -13.12
N ARG A 127 -26.18 41.63 -13.52
CA ARG A 127 -26.15 42.79 -14.44
C ARG A 127 -26.70 42.44 -15.82
N ARG A 128 -26.40 41.24 -16.34
CA ARG A 128 -26.90 40.77 -17.63
C ARG A 128 -28.41 40.58 -17.62
N ARG A 129 -29.00 40.13 -16.51
CA ARG A 129 -30.47 39.97 -16.37
C ARG A 129 -31.24 41.29 -16.40
N HIS A 130 -30.63 42.39 -15.96
CA HIS A 130 -31.25 43.73 -15.98
C HIS A 130 -31.13 44.46 -17.33
N SER A 131 -30.34 43.93 -18.27
CA SER A 131 -30.07 44.57 -19.57
C SER A 131 -30.88 43.93 -20.72
N VAL A 132 -31.89 43.10 -20.39
CA VAL A 132 -32.86 42.47 -21.29
C VAL A 132 -34.24 42.96 -20.89
#